data_AF-A0A7V0MGC2-F1
#
_entry.id   AF-A0A7V0MGC2-F1
#
_cell.length_a   1.000
_cell.length_b   1.000
_cell.length_c   1.000
_cell.angle_alpha   90.00
_cell.angle_beta   90.00
_cell.angle_gamma   90.00
#
_symmetry.space_group_name_H-M   'P 1'
#
loop_
_entity.id
_entity.type
_entity.pdbx_description
1 polymer ?
#
loop_
_entity_poly.entity_id
_entity_poly.type
_entity_poly.pdbx_seq_one_letter_code
_entity_poly.pdbx_strand_id
1 'polypeptide(L)' 'MSLQKKIWAFNEVFQKYSLAACVKAGLEIQGFPVGKPLAPQSQLDSSAIREIEELLTKFDVSRVK' A
#
# COMPACT_ATOMS: atom_id res chain seq x y z
N MET A 1 -10.50 -12.56 16.04
CA MET A 1 -10.59 -11.09 15.88
C MET A 1 -9.28 -10.33 16.04
N SER A 2 -8.22 -10.90 16.63
CA SER A 2 -6.93 -10.20 16.78
C SER A 2 -6.25 -9.88 15.44
N LEU A 3 -6.24 -10.83 14.49
CA LEU A 3 -5.66 -10.61 13.16
C LEU A 3 -6.41 -9.53 12.38
N GLN A 4 -7.75 -9.56 12.40
CA GLN A 4 -8.58 -8.54 11.74
C GLN A 4 -8.24 -7.13 12.21
N LYS A 5 -8.12 -6.92 13.53
CA LYS A 5 -7.71 -5.63 14.09
C LYS A 5 -6.33 -5.19 13.63
N LYS A 6 -5.39 -6.14 13.48
CA LYS A 6 -4.04 -5.85 12.97
C LYS A 6 -4.11 -5.41 11.50
N ILE A 7 -4.72 -6.19 10.62
CA ILE A 7 -4.77 -5.88 9.19
C ILE A 7 -5.71 -4.72 8.83
N TRP A 8 -6.55 -4.27 9.77
CA TRP A 8 -7.46 -3.14 9.55
C TRP A 8 -6.74 -1.84 9.18
N ALA A 9 -5.51 -1.65 9.66
CA ALA A 9 -4.69 -0.48 9.31
C ALA A 9 -4.48 -0.31 7.79
N PHE A 10 -4.50 -1.40 7.01
CA PHE A 10 -4.44 -1.30 5.55
C PHE A 10 -5.68 -0.62 4.97
N ASN A 11 -6.87 -0.96 5.47
CA ASN A 11 -8.12 -0.36 5.02
C ASN A 11 -8.17 1.14 5.36
N GLU A 12 -7.63 1.53 6.52
CA GLU A 12 -7.54 2.93 6.91
C GLU A 12 -6.65 3.73 5.95
N VAL A 13 -5.48 3.19 5.57
CA VAL A 13 -4.60 3.78 4.55
C VAL A 13 -5.30 3.84 3.18
N PHE A 14 -5.99 2.76 2.78
CA PHE A 14 -6.71 2.69 1.50
C PHE A 14 -7.92 3.62 1.43
N GLN A 15 -8.49 4.01 2.56
CA GLN A 15 -9.58 4.97 2.65
C GLN A 15 -9.07 6.41 2.67
N LYS A 16 -7.93 6.64 3.34
CA LYS A 16 -7.25 7.95 3.38
C LYS A 16 -6.71 8.36 2.02
N TYR A 17 -6.26 7.38 1.24
CA TYR A 17 -5.70 7.56 -0.09
C TYR A 17 -6.55 6.84 -1.15
N SER A 18 -6.17 6.88 -2.43
CA SER A 18 -6.87 6.11 -3.45
C SER A 18 -6.46 4.63 -3.38
N LEU A 19 -7.44 3.73 -3.18
CA LEU A 19 -7.20 2.27 -3.16
C LEU A 19 -6.33 1.77 -4.32
N ALA A 20 -6.66 2.15 -5.55
CA ALA A 20 -5.92 1.72 -6.73
C ALA A 20 -4.46 2.23 -6.71
N ALA A 21 -4.23 3.46 -6.25
CA ALA A 21 -2.90 4.03 -6.14
C ALA A 21 -2.10 3.37 -4.99
N CYS A 22 -2.74 3.06 -3.85
CA CYS A 22 -2.12 2.35 -2.73
C CYS A 22 -1.69 0.94 -3.10
N VAL A 23 -2.57 0.17 -3.75
CA VAL A 23 -2.25 -1.21 -4.16
C VAL A 23 -1.10 -1.20 -5.16
N LYS A 24 -1.11 -0.28 -6.14
CA LYS A 24 0.00 -0.15 -7.09
C LYS A 24 1.31 0.23 -6.39
N ALA A 25 1.30 1.21 -5.50
CA ALA A 25 2.49 1.59 -4.74
C ALA A 25 3.03 0.42 -3.90
N GLY A 26 2.15 -0.31 -3.20
CA GLY A 26 2.55 -1.49 -2.44
C GLY A 26 3.15 -2.61 -3.30
N LEU A 27 2.65 -2.80 -4.52
CA LEU A 27 3.21 -3.77 -5.47
C LEU A 27 4.58 -3.33 -6.00
N GLU A 28 4.74 -2.05 -6.34
CA GLU A 28 6.05 -1.49 -6.74
C GLU A 28 7.10 -1.63 -5.63
N ILE A 29 6.74 -1.33 -4.37
CA ILE A 29 7.62 -1.49 -3.19
C ILE A 29 8.09 -2.95 -3.04
N GLN A 30 7.23 -3.91 -3.37
CA GLN A 30 7.53 -5.34 -3.33
C GLN A 30 8.30 -5.83 -4.58
N GLY A 31 8.63 -4.94 -5.53
CA GLY A 31 9.40 -5.26 -6.73
C GLY A 31 8.56 -5.67 -7.95
N PHE A 32 7.24 -5.48 -7.92
CA PHE A 32 6.37 -5.74 -9.07
C PHE A 32 6.17 -4.47 -9.91
N PRO A 33 6.59 -4.44 -11.21
CA PRO A 33 6.50 -3.26 -12.06
C PRO A 33 5.09 -3.09 -12.64
N VAL A 34 4.16 -2.54 -11.85
CA VAL A 34 2.74 -2.34 -12.20
C VAL A 34 2.43 -0.95 -12.79
N GLY A 35 3.44 -0.08 -12.82
CA GLY A 35 3.40 1.24 -13.40
C GLY A 35 2.48 2.21 -12.66
N LYS A 36 2.34 3.40 -13.23
CA LYS A 36 1.58 4.49 -12.62
C LYS A 36 0.06 4.25 -12.70
N PRO A 37 -0.74 4.84 -11.81
CA PRO A 37 -2.18 4.94 -12.00
C PRO A 37 -2.53 5.60 -13.33
N LEU A 38 -3.64 5.17 -13.95
CA LEU A 38 -4.15 5.78 -15.17
C LEU A 38 -4.88 7.09 -14.83
N ALA A 39 -4.76 8.11 -15.66
CA ALA A 39 -5.55 9.33 -15.54
C ALA A 39 -7.06 9.01 -15.50
N PRO A 40 -7.86 9.70 -14.67
CA PRO A 40 -7.55 10.91 -13.90
C PRO A 40 -6.96 10.65 -12.50
N GLN A 41 -6.63 9.40 -12.15
CA GLN A 41 -6.09 9.09 -10.82
C GLN A 41 -4.65 9.60 -10.69
N SER A 42 -4.43 10.45 -9.70
CA SER A 42 -3.10 10.97 -9.36
C SER A 42 -2.22 9.90 -8.75
N GLN A 43 -0.90 10.06 -8.93
CA GLN A 43 0.07 9.30 -8.14
C GLN A 43 -0.03 9.68 -6.66
N LEU A 44 0.34 8.75 -5.78
CA LEU A 44 0.55 9.05 -4.38
C LEU A 44 1.75 9.99 -4.20
N ASP A 45 1.66 10.88 -3.22
CA ASP A 45 2.79 11.68 -2.78
C ASP A 45 3.80 10.85 -1.96
N SER A 46 4.98 11.42 -1.71
CA SER A 46 6.06 10.74 -0.99
C SER A 46 5.72 10.40 0.46
N SER A 47 4.84 11.16 1.10
CA SER A 47 4.39 10.89 2.48
C SER A 47 3.50 9.65 2.51
N ALA A 48 2.56 9.55 1.58
CA ALA A 48 1.68 8.40 1.41
C ALA A 48 2.46 7.12 1.07
N ILE A 49 3.48 7.21 0.20
CA ILE A 49 4.35 6.08 -0.14
C ILE A 49 5.09 5.58 1.11
N ARG A 50 5.68 6.49 1.90
CA ARG A 50 6.38 6.14 3.13
C ARG A 50 5.47 5.48 4.16
N GLU A 51 4.24 5.97 4.33
CA GLU A 51 3.26 5.35 5.24
C GLU A 51 2.93 3.92 4.83
N ILE A 52 2.84 3.64 3.52
CA ILE A 52 2.64 2.29 2.97
C ILE A 52 3.86 1.41 3.22
N GLU A 53 5.09 1.90 3.00
CA GLU A 53 6.32 1.15 3.28
C GLU A 53 6.45 0.77 4.76
N GLU A 54 6.18 1.70 5.66
CA GLU A 54 6.21 1.46 7.11
C GLU A 54 5.15 0.43 7.51
N LEU A 55 3.96 0.49 6.91
CA LEU A 55 2.91 -0.50 7.14
C LEU A 55 3.31 -1.88 6.62
N LEU A 56 3.83 -1.98 5.40
CA LEU A 56 4.30 -3.26 4.84
C LEU A 56 5.43 -3.87 5.68
N THR A 57 6.37 -3.05 6.15
CA THR A 57 7.47 -3.50 7.01
C THR A 57 6.97 -4.10 8.33
N LYS A 58 5.91 -3.51 8.93
CA LYS A 58 5.29 -4.03 10.17
C LYS A 58 4.65 -5.41 10.00
N PHE A 59 4.25 -5.77 8.77
CA PHE A 59 3.55 -7.02 8.48
C PHE A 59 4.43 -8.11 7.85
N ASP A 60 5.74 -7.87 7.74
CA ASP A 60 6.76 -8.80 7.22
C ASP A 60 6.31 -9.52 5.93
N VAL A 61 6.30 -8.79 4.82
CA VAL A 61 5.97 -9.30 3.48
C VAL A 61 7.06 -10.21 2.86
N SER A 62 8.13 -10.54 3.58
CA SER A 62 9.21 -11.42 3.10
C SER A 62 8.79 -12.87 2.78
N ARG A 63 7.51 -13.22 3.03
CA ARG A 63 6.93 -14.55 2.80
C ARG A 63 6.27 -14.75 1.44
N VAL A 64 6.16 -13.73 0.59
CA VAL A 64 5.66 -13.93 -0.79
C VAL A 64 6.84 -14.37 -1.66
N LYS A 65 7.19 -15.66 -1.59
CA LYS A 65 8.07 -16.34 -2.56
C LYS A 65 7.22 -17.02 -3.62
#